data_AF-A0A8C6Y9F1-F1
#
_entry.id   AF-A0A8C6Y9F1-F1
#
_cell.length_a   1.000
_cell.length_b   1.000
_cell.length_c   1.000
_cell.angle_alpha   90.00
_cell.angle_beta   90.00
_cell.angle_gamma   90.00
#
_symmetry.space_group_name_H-M   'P 1'
#
loop_
_entity.id
_entity.type
_entity.pdbx_description
1 polymer ?
#
loop_
_entity_poly.entity_id
_entity_poly.type
_entity_poly.pdbx_seq_one_letter_code
_entity_poly.pdbx_strand_id
1 'polypeptide(L)' 'MKQRRKDDIPLCAGCNQHIVDRFILKVLDRHWHSKCLRCHDCQVQLAEKCFSRGESVYCKEDFFK' A
#
# COMPACT_ATOMS: atom_id res chain seq x y z
N MET A 1 16.90 -10.80 29.18
CA MET A 1 17.22 -10.09 27.92
C MET A 1 16.00 -9.29 27.48
N LYS A 2 15.84 -8.01 27.90
CA LYS A 2 14.70 -7.18 27.46
C LYS A 2 15.06 -6.47 26.16
N GLN A 3 14.88 -7.14 25.02
CA GLN A 3 15.01 -6.46 23.74
C GLN A 3 13.82 -5.53 23.52
N ARG A 4 14.16 -4.29 23.16
CA ARG A 4 13.30 -3.13 23.01
C ARG A 4 12.21 -3.41 21.97
N ARG A 5 10.94 -3.10 22.29
CA ARG A 5 9.83 -3.13 21.32
C ARG A 5 10.20 -2.23 20.13
N LYS A 6 10.45 -2.81 18.97
CA LYS A 6 10.71 -2.10 17.71
C LYS A 6 9.63 -2.44 16.68
N ASP A 7 8.41 -2.69 17.17
CA ASP A 7 7.45 -3.65 16.58
C ASP A 7 6.27 -3.00 15.83
N ASP A 8 6.22 -1.68 15.70
CA ASP A 8 5.06 -0.98 15.12
C ASP A 8 5.36 -0.30 13.78
N ILE A 9 6.34 -0.81 13.03
CA ILE A 9 6.63 -0.29 11.69
C ILE A 9 5.76 -1.07 10.71
N PRO A 10 4.77 -0.44 10.05
CA PRO A 10 3.86 -1.15 9.17
C PRO A 10 4.59 -1.73 7.96
N LEU A 11 4.20 -2.93 7.55
CA LEU A 11 4.73 -3.59 6.36
C LEU A 11 3.92 -3.19 5.12
N CYS A 12 4.63 -2.89 4.04
CA CYS A 12 4.01 -2.59 2.75
C CYS A 12 3.46 -3.85 2.11
N ALA A 13 2.15 -3.91 1.84
CA ALA A 13 1.54 -5.06 1.20
C ALA A 13 1.94 -5.28 -0.27
N GLY A 14 2.56 -4.28 -0.92
CA GLY A 14 3.05 -4.40 -2.30
C GLY A 14 4.48 -4.91 -2.45
N CYS A 15 5.34 -4.71 -1.44
CA CYS A 15 6.75 -5.11 -1.51
C CYS A 15 7.23 -5.88 -0.27
N ASN A 16 6.34 -6.13 0.69
CA ASN A 16 6.60 -6.81 1.95
C ASN A 16 7.77 -6.25 2.78
N GLN A 17 8.11 -4.97 2.58
CA GLN A 17 9.13 -4.27 3.36
C GLN A 17 8.52 -3.28 4.35
N HIS A 18 9.24 -3.02 5.44
CA HIS A 18 8.88 -2.01 6.43
C HIS A 18 8.78 -0.62 5.79
N ILE A 19 7.67 0.06 6.05
CA ILE A 19 7.43 1.42 5.56
C ILE A 19 8.13 2.39 6.48
N VAL A 20 9.31 2.83 6.03
CA VAL A 20 10.11 3.89 6.68
C VAL A 20 9.92 5.25 5.98
N ASP A 21 8.94 5.33 5.09
CA ASP A 21 8.64 6.52 4.30
C ASP A 21 7.94 7.59 5.16
N ARG A 22 8.01 8.85 4.71
CA ARG A 22 7.37 9.96 5.42
C ARG A 22 5.85 9.88 5.33
N PHE A 23 5.33 9.27 4.26
CA PHE A 23 3.90 9.11 4.03
C PHE A 23 3.54 7.64 3.86
N ILE A 24 2.67 7.16 4.75
CA ILE A 24 2.12 5.81 4.72
C ILE A 24 0.70 5.89 4.14
N LEU A 25 0.43 5.13 3.09
CA LEU A 25 -0.91 5.01 2.55
C LEU A 25 -1.59 3.81 3.22
N LYS A 26 -2.72 4.05 3.90
CA LYS A 26 -3.55 3.00 4.49
C LYS A 26 -4.73 2.72 3.58
N VAL A 27 -4.78 1.50 3.04
CA VAL A 27 -5.79 1.07 2.05
C VAL A 27 -6.30 -0.29 2.45
N LEU A 28 -7.61 -0.41 2.70
CA LEU A 28 -8.30 -1.67 3.03
C LEU A 28 -7.60 -2.43 4.16
N ASP A 29 -7.25 -1.67 5.20
CA ASP A 29 -6.54 -2.15 6.37
C ASP A 29 -5.08 -2.61 6.15
N ARG A 30 -4.57 -2.53 4.92
CA ARG A 30 -3.17 -2.75 4.61
C ARG A 30 -2.42 -1.43 4.48
N HIS A 31 -1.13 -1.47 4.78
CA HIS A 31 -0.25 -0.32 4.61
C HIS A 31 0.54 -0.45 3.32
N TRP A 32 0.81 0.68 2.66
CA TRP A 32 1.49 0.72 1.39
C TRP A 32 2.43 1.92 1.33
N HIS A 33 3.55 1.75 0.64
CA HIS A 33 4.37 2.87 0.20
C HIS A 33 3.60 3.70 -0.84
N SER A 34 3.79 5.01 -0.82
CA SER A 34 3.32 5.90 -1.90
C SER A 34 3.76 5.42 -3.28
N LYS A 35 4.98 4.87 -3.38
CA LYS A 35 5.52 4.32 -4.63
C LYS A 35 5.01 2.92 -4.97
N CYS A 36 4.62 2.10 -4.00
CA CYS A 36 4.18 0.72 -4.25
C CYS A 36 2.69 0.62 -4.55
N LEU A 37 1.89 1.58 -4.07
CA LEU A 37 0.46 1.61 -4.33
C LEU A 37 0.20 2.09 -5.77
N ARG A 38 0.15 1.13 -6.69
CA ARG A 38 -0.05 1.37 -8.13
C ARG A 38 -1.12 0.45 -8.69
N CYS A 39 -1.84 0.94 -9.69
CA CYS A 39 -2.81 0.16 -10.47
C CYS A 39 -2.14 -1.08 -11.08
N HIS A 40 -2.78 -2.24 -10.97
CA HIS A 40 -2.23 -3.48 -11.52
C HIS A 40 -2.17 -3.45 -13.05
N ASP A 41 -3.21 -2.92 -13.71
CA ASP A 41 -3.31 -2.84 -15.16
C ASP A 41 -2.47 -1.68 -15.73
N CYS A 42 -2.74 -0.48 -15.22
CA CYS A 42 -2.23 0.77 -15.75
C CYS A 42 -0.95 1.28 -15.08
N GLN A 43 -0.51 0.65 -13.98
CA GLN A 43 0.67 1.02 -13.19
C GLN A 43 0.72 2.47 -12.68
N VAL A 44 -0.39 3.22 -12.80
CA VAL A 44 -0.50 4.59 -12.29
C VAL A 44 -0.43 4.58 -10.77
N GLN A 45 0.23 5.59 -10.21
CA GLN A 45 0.38 5.74 -8.77
C GLN A 45 -0.93 6.20 -8.14
N LEU A 46 -1.43 5.44 -7.18
CA LEU A 46 -2.75 5.67 -6.57
C LEU A 46 -2.60 6.39 -5.23
N ALA A 47 -1.99 7.57 -5.24
CA ALA A 47 -1.70 8.31 -4.01
C ALA A 47 -2.97 8.80 -3.27
N GLU A 48 -4.05 9.09 -4.02
CA GLU A 48 -5.27 9.68 -3.47
C GLU A 48 -6.48 8.73 -3.45
N LYS A 49 -6.71 7.99 -4.55
CA LYS A 49 -7.87 7.10 -4.70
C LYS A 49 -7.44 5.78 -5.33
N CYS A 50 -7.61 4.70 -4.58
CA CYS A 50 -7.34 3.32 -4.99
C CYS A 50 -8.54 2.44 -4.67
N PHE A 51 -8.75 1.43 -5.49
CA PHE A 51 -9.80 0.43 -5.30
C PHE A 51 -9.13 -0.94 -5.29
N SER A 52 -9.52 -1.85 -4.40
CA SER A 52 -9.10 -3.25 -4.56
C SER A 52 -10.20 -4.06 -5.21
N ARG A 53 -9.77 -5.06 -5.97
CA ARG A 53 -10.62 -6.13 -6.44
C ARG A 53 -9.89 -7.44 -6.19
N GLY A 54 -10.34 -8.17 -5.15
CA GLY A 54 -9.64 -9.35 -4.65
C GLY A 54 -8.27 -8.98 -4.09
N GLU A 55 -7.22 -9.53 -4.70
CA GLU A 55 -5.83 -9.37 -4.25
C GLU A 55 -5.07 -8.26 -4.98
N SER A 56 -5.69 -7.65 -6.00
CA SER A 56 -5.09 -6.61 -6.83
C SER A 56 -5.72 -5.25 -6.57
N VAL A 57 -4.93 -4.19 -6.75
CA VAL A 57 -5.34 -2.79 -6.62
C VAL A 57 -5.44 -2.13 -8.00
N TYR A 58 -6.46 -1.31 -8.19
CA TYR A 58 -6.86 -0.71 -9.45
C TYR A 58 -7.11 0.78 -9.26
N CYS A 59 -6.94 1.55 -10.34
CA CYS A 59 -7.33 2.95 -10.35
C CYS A 59 -8.85 3.08 -10.42
N LYS A 60 -9.37 4.28 -10.18
CA LYS A 60 -10.79 4.57 -10.34
C LYS A 60 -11.28 4.13 -11.72
N GLU A 61 -10.58 4.52 -12.78
CA GLU A 61 -11.02 4.28 -14.15
C GLU A 61 -11.13 2.79 -14.46
N ASP A 62 -10.11 2.01 -14.12
CA ASP A 62 -10.07 0.57 -14.42
C ASP A 62 -11.02 -0.23 -13.51
N PHE A 63 -11.24 0.23 -12.27
CA PHE A 63 -12.19 -0.40 -11.38
C PHE A 63 -13.66 -0.19 -11.77
N PHE A 64 -14.01 0.98 -12.33
CA PHE A 64 -15.37 1.32 -12.77
C PHE A 64 -15.65 1.00 -14.24
N LYS A 65 -14.64 0.49 -14.97
CA LYS A 65 -14.78 0.04 -16.34
C LYS A 65 -15.57 -1.27 -16.43
#